data_AF-A0A1V5MVT4-F1
#
_entry.id   AF-A0A1V5MVT4-F1
#
_cell.length_a   1.000
_cell.length_b   1.000
_cell.length_c   1.000
_cell.angle_alpha   90.00
_cell.angle_beta   90.00
_cell.angle_gamma   90.00
#
_symmetry.space_group_name_H-M   'P 1'
#
loop_
_entity.id
_entity.type
_entity.pdbx_description
1 polymer ?
#
loop_
_entity_poly.entity_id
_entity_poly.type
_entity_poly.pdbx_seq_one_letter_code
_entity_poly.pdbx_strand_id
1 'polypeptide(L)'
;MRLYYAGSEPKQSFETLVRLGVKSFLYSFYSTNGKPFHSYDKQYNVFLDSGGFVARTRGVEISVVDYADYIIKMGLNNLPNVVYANLDLMDTAGTLKNQEYLESRGLKPLPVYHFSELQAGNKELLKRYCEKHKYIAVGGVAAMGLSEAQKKYYLDFVFSITKDKIKVHGFGINDPRVLREYPFYSADATSLSDAHDSLQ
;
A
#
# COMPACT_ATOMS: atom_id res chain seq x y z
N MET A 1 11.82 8.37 6.25
CA MET A 1 10.69 7.55 5.74
C MET A 1 10.96 7.12 4.30
N ARG A 2 10.43 5.97 3.85
CA ARG A 2 10.55 5.51 2.44
C ARG A 2 9.34 5.94 1.61
N LEU A 3 9.56 6.63 0.49
CA LEU A 3 8.48 7.00 -0.43
C LEU A 3 8.50 6.11 -1.67
N TYR A 4 7.35 5.53 -2.02
CA TYR A 4 7.18 4.70 -3.21
C TYR A 4 6.52 5.51 -4.32
N TYR A 5 7.25 5.73 -5.41
CA TYR A 5 6.79 6.59 -6.50
C TYR A 5 5.94 5.82 -7.49
N ALA A 6 4.71 6.30 -7.70
CA ALA A 6 3.80 5.80 -8.73
C ALA A 6 4.19 6.31 -10.13
N GLY A 7 3.62 5.72 -11.18
CA GLY A 7 3.77 6.19 -12.57
C GLY A 7 5.06 5.75 -13.25
N SER A 8 5.76 4.76 -12.68
CA SER A 8 6.98 4.18 -13.23
C SER A 8 6.73 2.97 -14.13
N GLU A 9 5.46 2.64 -14.43
CA GLU A 9 5.07 1.56 -15.32
C GLU A 9 5.65 1.73 -16.74
N PRO A 10 5.62 2.92 -17.38
CA PRO A 10 6.30 3.12 -18.65
C PRO A 10 7.82 3.13 -18.46
N LYS A 11 8.55 2.40 -19.31
CA LYS A 11 10.03 2.33 -19.27
C LYS A 11 10.70 3.70 -19.23
N GLN A 12 10.23 4.67 -20.02
CA GLN A 12 10.79 6.02 -20.05
C GLN A 12 10.64 6.76 -18.71
N SER A 13 9.48 6.61 -18.05
CA SER A 13 9.24 7.17 -16.72
C SER A 13 10.14 6.53 -15.67
N PHE A 14 10.26 5.20 -15.69
CA PHE A 14 11.17 4.45 -14.82
C PHE A 14 12.62 4.93 -14.96
N GLU A 15 13.15 4.99 -16.18
CA GLU A 15 14.52 5.43 -16.44
C GLU A 15 14.75 6.88 -15.99
N THR A 16 13.76 7.75 -16.15
CA THR A 16 13.83 9.13 -15.68
C THR A 16 13.93 9.20 -14.15
N LEU A 17 13.07 8.46 -13.43
CA LEU A 17 13.08 8.42 -11.97
C LEU A 17 14.39 7.82 -11.43
N VAL A 18 14.93 6.78 -12.07
CA VAL A 18 16.24 6.21 -11.72
C VAL A 18 17.36 7.23 -11.88
N ARG A 19 17.39 8.00 -12.98
CA ARG A 19 18.39 9.08 -13.18
C ARG A 19 18.30 10.17 -12.11
N LEU A 20 17.10 10.40 -11.59
CA LEU A 20 16.84 11.33 -10.48
C LEU A 20 17.14 10.72 -9.10
N GLY A 21 17.66 9.48 -9.04
CA GLY A 21 18.07 8.83 -7.82
C GLY A 21 16.96 8.10 -7.06
N VAL A 22 15.77 7.95 -7.67
CA VAL A 22 14.67 7.19 -7.05
C VAL A 22 15.02 5.72 -6.96
N LYS A 23 14.79 5.14 -5.77
CA LYS A 23 15.08 3.72 -5.46
C LYS A 23 13.85 2.92 -5.03
N SER A 24 12.67 3.52 -4.97
CA SER A 24 11.47 2.87 -4.43
C SER A 24 10.28 3.17 -5.34
N PHE A 25 9.66 2.14 -5.88
CA PHE A 25 8.65 2.25 -6.94
C PHE A 25 7.35 1.60 -6.51
N LEU A 26 6.24 2.30 -6.75
CA LEU A 26 4.89 1.76 -6.61
C LEU A 26 4.41 1.32 -7.99
N TYR A 27 3.95 0.07 -8.09
CA TYR A 27 3.30 -0.49 -9.27
C TYR A 27 1.89 -0.93 -8.92
N SER A 28 0.99 -0.93 -9.91
CA SER A 28 -0.35 -1.50 -9.78
C SER A 28 -0.52 -2.73 -10.65
N PHE A 29 -1.03 -3.83 -10.08
CA PHE A 29 -1.41 -5.03 -10.84
C PHE A 29 -2.45 -4.70 -11.92
N TYR A 30 -3.48 -3.93 -11.55
CA TYR A 30 -4.49 -3.44 -12.49
C TYR A 30 -3.87 -2.61 -13.64
N SER A 31 -3.05 -1.61 -13.33
CA SER A 31 -2.47 -0.72 -14.37
C SER A 31 -1.47 -1.42 -15.28
N THR A 32 -0.75 -2.42 -14.77
CA THR A 32 0.20 -3.22 -15.56
C THR A 32 -0.49 -4.29 -16.40
N ASN A 33 -1.77 -4.58 -16.16
CA ASN A 33 -2.53 -5.65 -16.82
C ASN A 33 -1.78 -6.99 -16.76
N GLY A 34 -1.20 -7.32 -15.60
CA GLY A 34 -0.42 -8.54 -15.38
C GLY A 34 0.91 -8.61 -16.15
N LYS A 35 1.40 -7.49 -16.69
CA LYS A 35 2.72 -7.41 -17.30
C LYS A 35 3.82 -7.31 -16.24
N PRO A 36 5.04 -7.78 -16.55
CA PRO A 36 6.18 -7.57 -15.68
C PRO A 36 6.57 -6.09 -15.58
N PHE A 37 6.94 -5.61 -14.40
CA PHE A 37 7.56 -4.30 -14.16
C PHE A 37 9.08 -4.29 -14.45
N HIS A 38 9.73 -3.13 -14.39
CA HIS A 38 11.12 -2.96 -14.82
C HIS A 38 12.15 -3.16 -13.69
N SER A 39 11.74 -3.02 -12.44
CA SER A 39 12.60 -2.96 -11.26
C SER A 39 12.70 -4.29 -10.52
N TYR A 40 13.13 -5.36 -11.19
CA TYR A 40 13.43 -6.64 -10.54
C TYR A 40 14.80 -6.68 -9.86
N ASP A 41 15.63 -5.67 -10.12
CA ASP A 41 16.94 -5.57 -9.49
C ASP A 41 16.78 -5.39 -7.98
N LYS A 42 17.58 -6.16 -7.21
CA LYS A 42 17.64 -6.09 -5.74
C LYS A 42 18.00 -4.70 -5.22
N GLN A 43 18.58 -3.84 -6.05
CA GLN A 43 18.90 -2.46 -5.69
C GLN A 43 17.68 -1.54 -5.55
N TYR A 44 16.52 -1.93 -6.08
CA TYR A 44 15.29 -1.15 -6.01
C TYR A 44 14.30 -1.76 -5.01
N ASN A 45 13.51 -0.94 -4.34
CA ASN A 45 12.37 -1.39 -3.54
C ASN A 45 11.11 -1.32 -4.39
N VAL A 46 10.28 -2.34 -4.32
CA VAL A 46 9.02 -2.41 -5.05
C VAL A 46 7.88 -2.54 -4.05
N PHE A 47 6.84 -1.74 -4.27
CA PHE A 47 5.55 -1.92 -3.66
C PHE A 47 4.56 -2.23 -4.79
N LEU A 48 3.88 -3.36 -4.71
CA LEU A 48 2.81 -3.73 -5.63
C LEU A 48 1.46 -3.53 -4.96
N ASP A 49 0.71 -2.54 -5.41
CA ASP A 49 -0.71 -2.43 -5.10
C ASP A 49 -1.52 -3.32 -6.07
N SER A 50 -2.63 -3.85 -5.58
CA SER A 50 -3.61 -4.56 -6.40
C SER A 50 -4.25 -3.63 -7.45
N GLY A 51 -4.40 -2.34 -7.11
CA GLY A 51 -5.16 -1.38 -7.90
C GLY A 51 -6.67 -1.50 -7.75
N GLY A 52 -7.14 -2.18 -6.69
CA GLY A 52 -8.57 -2.41 -6.42
C GLY A 52 -9.38 -1.12 -6.43
N PHE A 53 -8.86 -0.04 -5.83
CA PHE A 53 -9.53 1.26 -5.83
C PHE A 53 -9.81 1.80 -7.24
N VAL A 54 -8.80 1.77 -8.12
CA VAL A 54 -8.92 2.29 -9.49
C VAL A 54 -9.79 1.39 -10.36
N ALA A 55 -9.68 0.07 -10.20
CA ALA A 55 -10.53 -0.88 -10.93
C ALA A 55 -12.01 -0.67 -10.59
N ARG A 56 -12.34 -0.52 -9.29
CA ARG A 56 -13.70 -0.25 -8.81
C ARG A 56 -14.29 1.04 -9.38
N THR A 57 -13.53 2.14 -9.41
CA THR A 57 -14.03 3.41 -9.99
C THR A 57 -14.32 3.32 -11.49
N ARG A 58 -13.78 2.29 -12.16
CA ARG A 58 -14.00 1.98 -13.58
C ARG A 58 -15.00 0.84 -13.80
N GLY A 59 -15.61 0.31 -12.75
CA GLY A 59 -16.54 -0.82 -12.84
C GLY A 59 -15.87 -2.15 -13.24
N VAL A 60 -14.55 -2.29 -13.01
CA VAL A 60 -13.81 -3.51 -13.29
C VAL A 60 -13.56 -4.26 -11.99
N GLU A 61 -13.87 -5.56 -11.99
CA GLU A 61 -13.54 -6.47 -10.90
C GLU A 61 -12.18 -7.12 -11.13
N ILE A 62 -11.35 -7.17 -10.09
CA ILE A 62 -10.07 -7.88 -10.11
C ILE A 62 -10.27 -9.24 -9.45
N SER A 63 -9.88 -10.31 -10.14
CA SER A 63 -9.85 -11.65 -9.57
C SER A 63 -8.69 -11.78 -8.58
N VAL A 64 -8.97 -12.13 -7.32
CA VAL A 64 -7.94 -12.45 -6.32
C VAL A 64 -7.10 -13.66 -6.75
N VAL A 65 -7.67 -14.56 -7.54
CA VAL A 65 -6.97 -15.72 -8.12
C VAL A 65 -5.91 -15.24 -9.11
N ASP A 66 -6.29 -14.38 -10.05
CA ASP A 66 -5.37 -13.85 -11.06
C ASP A 66 -4.25 -13.03 -10.43
N TYR A 67 -4.58 -12.27 -9.38
CA TYR A 67 -3.62 -11.53 -8.60
C TYR A 67 -2.61 -12.45 -7.88
N ALA A 68 -3.09 -13.51 -7.24
CA ALA A 68 -2.25 -14.51 -6.59
C ALA A 68 -1.33 -15.21 -7.59
N ASP A 69 -1.89 -15.67 -8.72
CA ASP A 69 -1.15 -16.37 -9.76
C ASP A 69 -0.09 -15.47 -10.40
N TYR A 70 -0.36 -14.17 -10.55
CA TYR A 70 0.64 -13.20 -10.97
C TYR A 70 1.82 -13.11 -9.98
N ILE A 71 1.55 -12.94 -8.68
CA ILE A 71 2.59 -12.85 -7.64
C ILE A 71 3.47 -14.11 -7.64
N ILE A 72 2.85 -15.29 -7.77
CA ILE A 72 3.52 -16.59 -7.80
C ILE A 72 4.37 -16.72 -9.07
N LYS A 73 3.76 -16.50 -10.24
CA LYS A 73 4.42 -16.63 -11.55
C LYS A 73 5.64 -15.71 -11.65
N MET A 74 5.54 -14.51 -11.09
CA MET A 74 6.61 -13.52 -11.09
C MET A 74 7.64 -13.74 -9.97
N GLY A 75 7.43 -14.71 -9.08
CA GLY A 75 8.36 -15.04 -8.00
C GLY A 75 8.50 -13.94 -6.94
N LEU A 76 7.53 -13.02 -6.84
CA LEU A 76 7.65 -11.81 -6.02
C LEU A 76 7.75 -12.11 -4.52
N ASN A 77 7.11 -13.20 -4.07
CA ASN A 77 7.16 -13.64 -2.68
C ASN A 77 8.58 -14.00 -2.19
N ASN A 78 9.51 -14.27 -3.12
CA ASN A 78 10.90 -14.64 -2.81
C ASN A 78 11.85 -13.43 -2.84
N LEU A 79 11.36 -12.24 -3.17
CA LEU A 79 12.18 -11.03 -3.31
C LEU A 79 12.10 -10.18 -2.03
N PRO A 80 13.21 -10.00 -1.28
CA PRO A 80 13.19 -9.32 0.02
C PRO A 80 12.91 -7.81 -0.08
N ASN A 81 13.07 -7.25 -1.27
CA ASN A 81 12.86 -5.85 -1.62
C ASN A 81 11.46 -5.58 -2.19
N VAL A 82 10.60 -6.60 -2.28
CA VAL A 82 9.23 -6.49 -2.80
C VAL A 82 8.23 -6.62 -1.65
N VAL A 83 7.26 -5.71 -1.63
CA VAL A 83 6.08 -5.77 -0.77
C VAL A 83 4.88 -5.69 -1.68
N TYR A 84 3.80 -6.40 -1.35
CA TYR A 84 2.55 -6.32 -2.09
C TYR A 84 1.39 -6.24 -1.12
N ALA A 85 0.42 -5.37 -1.39
CA ALA A 85 -0.77 -5.23 -0.57
C ALA A 85 -1.80 -6.32 -0.87
N ASN A 86 -2.73 -6.53 0.06
CA ASN A 86 -3.93 -7.30 -0.22
C ASN A 86 -4.76 -6.64 -1.36
N LEU A 87 -5.60 -7.44 -2.02
CA LEU A 87 -6.70 -6.92 -2.83
C LEU A 87 -7.88 -6.60 -1.90
N ASP A 88 -7.98 -5.34 -1.52
CA ASP A 88 -9.10 -4.84 -0.71
C ASP A 88 -10.40 -4.75 -1.50
N LEU A 89 -11.53 -4.89 -0.81
CA LEU A 89 -12.88 -4.66 -1.32
C LEU A 89 -13.57 -3.58 -0.48
N MET A 90 -14.75 -3.13 -0.92
CA MET A 90 -15.54 -2.13 -0.17
C MET A 90 -16.08 -2.67 1.16
N ASP A 91 -16.18 -3.98 1.31
CA ASP A 91 -16.59 -4.64 2.54
C ASP A 91 -15.42 -5.38 3.21
N THR A 92 -15.36 -5.28 4.53
CA THR A 92 -14.29 -5.88 5.33
C THR A 92 -14.27 -7.41 5.22
N ALA A 93 -15.44 -8.06 5.09
CA ALA A 93 -15.52 -9.51 5.04
C ALA A 93 -14.88 -10.07 3.76
N GLY A 94 -15.13 -9.42 2.61
CA GLY A 94 -14.52 -9.74 1.33
C GLY A 94 -13.01 -9.46 1.33
N THR A 95 -12.57 -8.33 1.89
CA THR A 95 -11.13 -8.04 2.09
C THR A 95 -10.44 -9.13 2.91
N LEU A 96 -11.07 -9.59 4.00
CA LEU A 96 -10.53 -10.67 4.83
C LEU A 96 -10.50 -12.01 4.11
N LYS A 97 -11.54 -12.34 3.32
CA LYS A 97 -11.53 -13.54 2.47
C LYS A 97 -10.40 -13.50 1.44
N ASN A 98 -10.14 -12.34 0.83
CA ASN A 98 -9.01 -12.18 -0.09
C ASN A 98 -7.67 -12.34 0.63
N GLN A 99 -7.52 -11.79 1.83
CA GLN A 99 -6.33 -11.96 2.66
C GLN A 99 -6.09 -13.44 2.96
N GLU A 100 -7.11 -14.15 3.47
CA GLU A 100 -7.05 -15.58 3.81
C GLU A 100 -6.75 -16.44 2.57
N TYR A 101 -7.36 -16.11 1.42
CA TYR A 101 -7.09 -16.80 0.16
C TYR A 101 -5.63 -16.67 -0.24
N LEU A 102 -5.08 -15.46 -0.25
CA LEU A 102 -3.67 -15.22 -0.60
C LEU A 102 -2.73 -15.94 0.38
N GLU A 103 -3.00 -15.85 1.69
CA GLU A 103 -2.23 -16.56 2.72
C GLU A 103 -2.29 -18.07 2.55
N SER A 104 -3.44 -18.64 2.18
CA SER A 104 -3.60 -20.08 1.92
C SER A 104 -2.76 -20.58 0.73
N ARG A 105 -2.39 -19.67 -0.18
CA ARG A 105 -1.48 -19.93 -1.32
C ARG A 105 0.00 -19.74 -0.95
N GLY A 106 0.32 -19.54 0.32
CA GLY A 106 1.69 -19.33 0.81
C GLY A 106 2.23 -17.91 0.59
N LEU A 107 1.36 -16.97 0.19
CA LEU A 107 1.70 -15.56 0.04
C LEU A 107 1.62 -14.85 1.39
N LYS A 108 2.23 -13.66 1.47
CA LYS A 108 2.32 -12.81 2.65
C LYS A 108 1.90 -11.38 2.29
N PRO A 109 0.66 -11.16 1.82
CA PRO A 109 0.21 -9.83 1.45
C PRO A 109 0.16 -8.91 2.67
N LEU A 110 0.51 -7.64 2.45
CA LEU A 110 0.44 -6.59 3.44
C LEU A 110 -1.04 -6.26 3.70
N PRO A 111 -1.56 -6.47 4.92
CA PRO A 111 -2.94 -6.13 5.22
C PRO A 111 -3.09 -4.60 5.25
N VAL A 112 -4.26 -4.12 4.83
CA VAL A 112 -4.62 -2.70 4.82
C VAL A 112 -5.76 -2.48 5.79
N TYR A 113 -5.57 -1.57 6.74
CA TYR A 113 -6.64 -1.09 7.62
C TYR A 113 -7.17 0.24 7.09
N HIS A 114 -8.48 0.38 6.93
CA HIS A 114 -9.13 1.57 6.37
C HIS A 114 -9.85 2.37 7.45
N PHE A 115 -10.03 3.67 7.19
CA PHE A 115 -10.85 4.51 8.05
C PHE A 115 -12.29 3.99 8.20
N SER A 116 -12.88 3.43 7.15
CA SER A 116 -14.22 2.83 7.16
C SER A 116 -14.37 1.71 8.19
N GLU A 117 -13.30 0.94 8.44
CA GLU A 117 -13.30 -0.14 9.44
C GLU A 117 -13.31 0.43 10.87
N LEU A 118 -12.59 1.53 11.11
CA LEU A 118 -12.67 2.25 12.38
C LEU A 118 -14.08 2.85 12.58
N GLN A 119 -14.65 3.44 11.52
CA GLN A 119 -16.01 4.00 11.56
C GLN A 119 -17.07 2.94 11.85
N ALA A 120 -16.91 1.74 11.30
CA ALA A 120 -17.77 0.58 11.59
C ALA A 120 -17.54 -0.02 12.99
N GLY A 121 -16.65 0.56 13.79
CA GLY A 121 -16.33 0.10 15.16
C GLY A 121 -15.37 -1.08 15.22
N ASN A 122 -14.79 -1.49 14.09
CA ASN A 122 -13.91 -2.66 14.01
C ASN A 122 -12.46 -2.33 14.42
N LYS A 123 -12.30 -1.87 15.67
CA LYS A 123 -11.00 -1.49 16.25
C LYS A 123 -10.08 -2.69 16.46
N GLU A 124 -10.64 -3.85 16.75
CA GLU A 124 -9.88 -5.08 17.03
C GLU A 124 -9.21 -5.66 15.79
N LEU A 125 -9.72 -5.35 14.59
CA LEU A 125 -9.08 -5.77 13.34
C LEU A 125 -7.64 -5.25 13.24
N LEU A 126 -7.40 -3.98 13.59
CA LEU A 126 -6.06 -3.41 13.58
C LEU A 126 -5.12 -4.16 14.52
N LYS A 127 -5.59 -4.53 15.71
CA LYS A 127 -4.78 -5.31 16.68
C LYS A 127 -4.44 -6.69 16.12
N ARG A 128 -5.40 -7.39 15.51
CA ARG A 128 -5.16 -8.69 14.85
C ARG A 128 -4.11 -8.58 13.74
N TYR A 129 -4.14 -7.51 12.94
CA TYR A 129 -3.08 -7.28 11.95
C TYR A 129 -1.72 -7.06 12.61
N CYS A 130 -1.65 -6.27 13.70
CA CYS A 130 -0.39 -6.02 14.41
C CYS A 130 0.18 -7.26 15.13
N GLU A 131 -0.67 -8.20 15.53
CA GLU A 131 -0.25 -9.49 16.12
C GLU A 131 0.43 -10.39 15.09
N LYS A 132 -0.11 -10.44 13.86
CA LYS A 132 0.35 -11.33 12.79
C LYS A 132 1.45 -10.71 11.91
N HIS A 133 1.46 -9.40 11.74
CA HIS A 133 2.33 -8.71 10.77
C HIS A 133 3.18 -7.63 11.45
N LYS A 134 4.46 -7.56 11.05
CA LYS A 134 5.39 -6.48 11.49
C LYS A 134 5.36 -5.25 10.61
N TYR A 135 4.56 -5.30 9.55
CA TYR A 135 4.34 -4.22 8.61
C TYR A 135 2.88 -4.31 8.18
N ILE A 136 2.18 -3.19 8.21
CA ILE A 136 0.79 -3.05 7.76
C ILE A 136 0.67 -1.77 6.91
N ALA A 137 -0.42 -1.65 6.17
CA ALA A 137 -0.81 -0.39 5.54
C ALA A 137 -2.07 0.20 6.17
N VAL A 138 -2.22 1.51 6.02
CA VAL A 138 -3.42 2.25 6.37
C VAL A 138 -3.89 3.08 5.18
N GLY A 139 -5.20 3.20 4.99
CA GLY A 139 -5.78 3.83 3.81
C GLY A 139 -7.19 4.35 4.02
N GLY A 140 -7.84 4.76 2.92
CA GLY A 140 -9.20 5.31 2.94
C GLY A 140 -9.28 6.77 3.39
N VAL A 141 -8.14 7.47 3.50
CA VAL A 141 -8.08 8.87 3.91
C VAL A 141 -8.33 9.83 2.73
N ALA A 142 -7.72 9.56 1.57
CA ALA A 142 -7.82 10.42 0.39
C ALA A 142 -9.20 10.39 -0.28
N ALA A 143 -9.81 9.20 -0.40
CA ALA A 143 -11.04 9.02 -1.17
C ALA A 143 -12.32 9.49 -0.45
N MET A 144 -12.28 9.64 0.88
CA MET A 144 -13.49 9.87 1.69
C MET A 144 -13.75 11.35 2.02
N GLY A 145 -12.91 12.28 1.53
CA GLY A 145 -13.10 13.71 1.78
C GLY A 145 -13.09 14.07 3.28
N LEU A 146 -12.27 13.37 4.07
CA LEU A 146 -12.25 13.51 5.53
C LEU A 146 -11.78 14.91 5.94
N SER A 147 -12.42 15.46 6.98
CA SER A 147 -11.92 16.65 7.67
C SER A 147 -10.59 16.36 8.38
N GLU A 148 -9.78 17.40 8.61
CA GLU A 148 -8.51 17.27 9.33
C GLU A 148 -8.68 16.62 10.71
N ALA A 149 -9.76 16.93 11.43
CA ALA A 149 -10.07 16.29 12.71
C ALA A 149 -10.31 14.78 12.58
N GLN A 150 -10.99 14.34 11.53
CA GLN A 150 -11.22 12.90 11.27
C GLN A 150 -9.93 12.17 10.89
N LYS A 151 -9.10 12.80 10.04
CA LYS A 151 -7.77 12.26 9.70
C LYS A 151 -6.92 12.10 10.95
N LYS A 152 -6.87 13.14 11.78
CA LYS A 152 -6.13 13.13 13.05
C LYS A 152 -6.65 12.05 14.00
N TYR A 153 -7.96 11.97 14.21
CA TYR A 153 -8.56 10.93 15.05
C TYR A 153 -8.21 9.51 14.57
N TYR A 154 -8.25 9.28 13.26
CA TYR A 154 -7.89 8.00 12.67
C TYR A 154 -6.42 7.64 12.89
N LEU A 155 -5.51 8.58 12.58
CA LEU A 155 -4.07 8.35 12.70
C LEU A 155 -3.63 8.26 14.17
N ASP A 156 -4.19 9.09 15.06
CA ASP A 156 -3.97 8.98 16.50
C ASP A 156 -4.38 7.59 17.00
N PHE A 157 -5.54 7.07 16.56
CA PHE A 157 -5.96 5.72 16.89
C PHE A 157 -4.96 4.67 16.35
N VAL A 158 -4.59 4.74 15.07
CA VAL A 158 -3.64 3.78 14.46
C VAL A 158 -2.32 3.76 15.23
N PHE A 159 -1.71 4.93 15.43
CA PHE A 159 -0.39 5.03 16.07
C PHE A 159 -0.43 4.79 17.58
N SER A 160 -1.58 4.96 18.24
CA SER A 160 -1.78 4.51 19.62
C SER A 160 -1.70 2.98 19.78
N ILE A 161 -1.98 2.22 18.71
CA ILE A 161 -1.94 0.75 18.71
C ILE A 161 -0.57 0.24 18.22
N THR A 162 -0.02 0.82 17.15
CA THR A 162 1.24 0.35 16.55
C THR A 162 2.47 0.71 17.40
N LYS A 163 2.45 1.85 18.11
CA LYS A 163 3.47 2.30 19.10
C LYS A 163 4.91 2.07 18.63
N ASP A 164 5.22 2.43 17.38
CA ASP A 164 6.51 2.25 16.69
C ASP A 164 7.04 0.80 16.55
N LYS A 165 6.31 -0.19 17.06
CA LYS A 165 6.69 -1.62 16.98
C LYS A 165 6.30 -2.26 15.65
N ILE A 166 5.36 -1.65 14.94
CA ILE A 166 4.82 -2.11 13.67
C ILE A 166 5.11 -1.04 12.63
N LYS A 167 5.72 -1.42 11.51
CA LYS A 167 5.90 -0.51 10.38
C LYS A 167 4.53 -0.18 9.80
N VAL A 168 4.32 1.07 9.42
CA VAL A 168 3.07 1.54 8.82
C VAL A 168 3.34 2.17 7.46
N HIS A 169 2.64 1.70 6.43
CA HIS A 169 2.56 2.33 5.11
C HIS A 169 1.31 3.21 5.03
N GLY A 170 1.43 4.47 4.62
CA GLY A 170 0.28 5.33 4.32
C GLY A 170 -0.10 5.26 2.85
N PHE A 171 -1.28 4.74 2.52
CA PHE A 171 -1.86 4.79 1.18
C PHE A 171 -2.68 6.07 0.97
N GLY A 172 -2.38 6.82 -0.08
CA GLY A 172 -2.99 8.09 -0.40
C GLY A 172 -2.72 9.16 0.66
N ILE A 173 -1.65 9.02 1.44
CA ILE A 173 -1.27 9.99 2.48
C ILE A 173 -0.02 10.69 1.99
N ASN A 174 -0.20 11.79 1.27
CA ASN A 174 0.89 12.57 0.67
C ASN A 174 1.03 13.98 1.25
N ASP A 175 0.23 14.39 2.24
CA ASP A 175 0.40 15.68 2.91
C ASP A 175 1.70 15.66 3.75
N PRO A 176 2.71 16.47 3.41
CA PRO A 176 3.99 16.45 4.13
C PRO A 176 3.86 16.78 5.62
N ARG A 177 2.84 17.54 6.02
CA ARG A 177 2.59 17.87 7.43
C ARG A 177 2.16 16.62 8.20
N VAL A 178 1.24 15.84 7.64
CA VAL A 178 0.78 14.58 8.22
C VAL A 178 1.91 13.55 8.26
N LEU A 179 2.68 13.46 7.17
CA LEU A 179 3.81 12.53 7.07
C LEU A 179 4.95 12.83 8.07
N ARG A 180 5.10 14.08 8.49
CA ARG A 180 6.04 14.47 9.57
C ARG A 180 5.46 14.30 10.97
N GLU A 181 4.16 14.50 11.15
CA GLU A 181 3.49 14.40 12.45
C GLU A 181 3.45 12.95 12.98
N TYR A 182 3.35 11.97 12.07
CA TYR A 182 3.18 10.57 12.41
C TYR A 182 4.36 9.69 11.95
N PRO A 183 4.74 8.64 12.71
CA PRO A 183 5.92 7.83 12.44
C PRO A 183 5.68 6.78 11.34
N PHE A 184 5.29 7.22 10.14
CA PHE A 184 5.17 6.36 8.98
C PHE A 184 6.52 5.75 8.62
N TYR A 185 6.52 4.42 8.38
CA TYR A 185 7.69 3.75 7.82
C TYR A 185 7.84 4.07 6.33
N SER A 186 6.70 4.13 5.63
CA SER A 186 6.63 4.44 4.21
C SER A 186 5.30 5.08 3.82
N ALA A 187 5.25 5.70 2.64
CA ALA A 187 4.04 6.21 2.02
C ALA A 187 4.15 6.18 0.49
N ASP A 188 3.04 6.40 -0.20
CA ASP A 188 3.01 6.64 -1.62
C ASP A 188 3.40 8.09 -1.98
N ALA A 189 3.96 8.25 -3.17
CA ALA A 189 4.23 9.55 -3.77
C ALA A 189 3.78 9.53 -5.22
N THR A 190 2.94 10.50 -5.61
CA THR A 190 2.47 10.64 -7.00
C THR A 190 3.25 11.72 -7.75
N SER A 191 4.06 12.52 -7.05
CA SER A 191 5.00 13.47 -7.64
C SER A 191 6.36 13.49 -6.92
N LEU A 192 7.39 14.01 -7.59
CA LEU A 192 8.71 14.24 -6.99
C LEU A 192 8.71 15.37 -5.95
N SER A 193 7.83 16.36 -6.10
CA SER A 193 7.65 17.44 -5.12
C SER A 193 7.18 16.92 -3.77
N ASP A 194 6.26 15.94 -3.77
CA ASP A 194 5.75 15.32 -2.53
C ASP A 194 6.88 14.75 -1.66
N ALA A 195 7.99 14.34 -2.28
CA ALA A 195 9.10 13.70 -1.60
C ALA A 195 10.15 14.65 -1.03
N HIS A 196 10.45 15.75 -1.74
CA HIS A 196 11.34 16.77 -1.22
C HIS A 196 10.76 17.40 0.05
N ASP A 197 9.46 17.71 0.01
CA ASP A 197 8.78 18.40 1.10
C ASP A 197 8.51 17.49 2.30
N SER A 198 8.50 16.16 2.13
CA SER A 198 8.31 15.19 3.21
C SER A 198 9.59 14.77 3.93
N LEU A 199 10.77 15.13 3.39
CA LEU A 199 12.08 14.77 3.93
C LEU A 199 12.83 15.95 4.59
N GLN A 200 12.32 17.17 4.45
CA GLN A 200 12.73 18.36 5.22
C GLN A 200 11.86 18.53 6.45
#